data_AF-A0A8B8DVY7-F1
#
_entry.id   AF-A0A8B8DVY7-F1
#
_cell.length_a   1.000
_cell.length_b   1.000
_cell.length_c   1.000
_cell.angle_alpha   90.00
_cell.angle_beta   90.00
_cell.angle_gamma   90.00
#
_symmetry.space_group_name_H-M   'P 1'
#
loop_
_entity.id
_entity.type
_entity.pdbx_description
1 polymer ?
#
loop_
_entity_poly.entity_id
_entity_poly.type
_entity_poly.pdbx_seq_one_letter_code
_entity_poly.pdbx_strand_id
1 'polypeptide(L)'
;MKLNNTEFSIIDQPQPITGEFLYHRWDLLEKDWPGQFCRHFKRYATKAKSTVKLTPDAFIEPYQYTGIKETQVTVQQYKEYLSGERSINPGLKVSAIKSIRLTFPLEDFWKTKSQDEAPYVIWRYMATEDGVVRVYPGVRLTDDYDQKLRPWYHRALANKGRNVLLAPYTDRWGAGTVITITRAISIGKKQIIEGALGTDFSIYYFHQKLQDLYPICANKINYTCIVIDDSGFLVMHPYFIETKSSTTPTDIPQVHITHMEK
;
A
#
# COMPACT_ATOMS: atom_id res chain seq x y z
N MET A 1 9.02 -3.28 -31.99
CA MET A 1 8.56 -1.94 -31.57
C MET A 1 9.68 -1.30 -30.77
N LYS A 2 10.29 -0.22 -31.26
CA LYS A 2 11.45 0.42 -30.63
C LYS A 2 11.01 1.04 -29.30
N LEU A 3 11.61 0.60 -28.19
CA LEU A 3 11.47 1.25 -26.88
C LEU A 3 12.22 2.59 -26.94
N ASN A 4 11.49 3.68 -27.08
CA ASN A 4 12.03 5.02 -26.88
C ASN A 4 12.40 5.18 -25.41
N ASN A 5 13.69 5.13 -25.11
CA ASN A 5 14.25 5.62 -23.85
C ASN A 5 14.27 7.15 -23.91
N THR A 6 13.15 7.79 -23.60
CA THR A 6 13.14 9.21 -23.25
C THR A 6 13.44 9.31 -21.75
N GLU A 7 14.55 9.97 -21.38
CA GLU A 7 14.77 10.37 -20.00
C GLU A 7 13.67 11.36 -19.60
N PHE A 8 12.71 10.90 -18.79
CA PHE A 8 11.65 11.75 -18.25
C PHE A 8 12.27 12.77 -17.30
N SER A 9 12.25 14.04 -17.68
CA SER A 9 12.66 15.14 -16.82
C SER A 9 11.64 15.33 -15.69
N ILE A 10 12.06 15.94 -14.58
CA ILE A 10 11.18 16.28 -13.44
C ILE A 10 10.03 17.22 -13.86
N ILE A 11 10.15 17.86 -15.03
CA ILE A 11 9.20 18.81 -15.61
C ILE A 11 8.09 18.08 -16.39
N ASP A 12 8.32 16.85 -16.86
CA ASP A 12 7.35 16.06 -17.64
C ASP A 12 6.38 15.25 -16.77
N GLN A 13 6.53 15.30 -15.44
CA GLN A 13 5.68 14.55 -14.52
C GLN A 13 4.58 15.44 -13.95
N PRO A 14 3.32 14.97 -13.94
CA PRO A 14 2.21 15.76 -13.42
C PRO A 14 2.47 16.11 -11.96
N GLN A 15 2.53 17.42 -11.69
CA GLN A 15 2.59 17.91 -10.32
C GLN A 15 1.17 17.98 -9.77
N PRO A 16 0.93 17.55 -8.52
CA PRO A 16 -0.31 17.87 -7.85
C PRO A 16 -0.48 19.39 -7.81
N ILE A 17 -1.62 19.88 -8.27
CA ILE A 17 -2.01 21.29 -8.10
C ILE A 17 -2.60 21.51 -6.70
N THR A 18 -2.72 22.77 -6.29
CA THR A 18 -3.39 23.16 -5.03
C THR A 18 -4.68 22.38 -4.80
N GLY A 19 -4.76 21.74 -3.63
CA GLY A 19 -5.90 20.95 -3.19
C GLY A 19 -5.87 19.48 -3.63
N GLU A 20 -5.13 19.09 -4.68
CA GLU A 20 -5.06 17.69 -5.17
C GLU A 20 -4.14 16.80 -4.32
N PHE A 21 -3.17 17.39 -3.62
CA PHE A 21 -2.29 16.66 -2.74
C PHE A 21 -2.87 16.49 -1.33
N LEU A 22 -3.07 15.23 -0.91
CA LEU A 22 -3.49 14.90 0.46
C LEU A 22 -2.32 14.29 1.26
N TYR A 23 -1.84 15.05 2.26
CA TYR A 23 -0.87 14.54 3.22
C TYR A 23 -1.55 13.74 4.36
N HIS A 24 -0.88 12.73 4.92
CA HIS A 24 -1.53 11.81 5.88
C HIS A 24 -1.91 12.44 7.21
N ARG A 25 -1.23 13.51 7.62
CA ARG A 25 -1.54 14.28 8.83
C ARG A 25 -2.54 15.41 8.58
N TRP A 26 -3.51 15.16 7.72
CA TRP A 26 -4.66 16.04 7.52
C TRP A 26 -5.40 16.34 8.83
N ASP A 27 -5.25 15.50 9.87
CA ASP A 27 -5.79 15.73 11.21
C ASP A 27 -5.22 16.97 11.91
N LEU A 28 -4.06 17.46 11.47
CA LEU A 28 -3.46 18.70 11.97
C LEU A 28 -3.90 19.94 11.19
N LEU A 29 -4.57 19.78 10.05
CA LEU A 29 -5.00 20.87 9.18
C LEU A 29 -6.52 21.04 9.31
N GLU A 30 -6.96 21.94 10.18
CA GLU A 30 -8.38 22.14 10.54
C GLU A 30 -9.34 22.41 9.36
N LYS A 31 -8.82 22.86 8.20
CA LYS A 31 -9.63 23.34 7.06
C LYS A 31 -9.45 22.57 5.75
N ASP A 32 -8.61 21.53 5.71
CA ASP A 32 -8.14 20.92 4.46
C ASP A 32 -8.63 19.49 4.20
N TRP A 33 -9.72 19.09 4.87
CA TRP A 33 -10.24 17.73 4.70
C TRP A 33 -10.96 17.56 3.34
N PRO A 34 -10.53 16.61 2.48
CA PRO A 34 -10.94 16.58 1.07
C PRO A 34 -12.28 15.86 0.80
N GLY A 35 -13.22 15.80 1.75
CA GLY A 35 -14.57 15.26 1.46
C GLY A 35 -15.37 14.77 2.67
N GLN A 36 -16.40 13.96 2.43
CA GLN A 36 -17.21 13.40 3.53
C GLN A 36 -16.44 12.31 4.28
N PHE A 37 -16.44 12.35 5.62
CA PHE A 37 -15.84 11.29 6.43
C PHE A 37 -16.54 9.96 6.17
N CYS A 38 -15.77 8.94 5.78
CA CYS A 38 -16.23 7.57 5.75
C CYS A 38 -15.46 6.76 6.79
N ARG A 39 -16.18 5.94 7.55
CA ARG A 39 -15.54 4.97 8.44
C ARG A 39 -15.13 3.77 7.61
N HIS A 40 -13.83 3.59 7.41
CA HIS A 40 -13.25 2.42 6.78
C HIS A 40 -12.64 1.55 7.89
N PHE A 41 -13.33 0.47 8.25
CA PHE A 41 -13.09 -0.33 9.46
C PHE A 41 -13.08 0.53 10.73
N LYS A 42 -11.96 0.59 11.45
CA LYS A 42 -11.80 1.38 12.69
C LYS A 42 -11.10 2.72 12.44
N ARG A 43 -11.00 3.18 11.18
CA ARG A 43 -10.29 4.40 10.79
C ARG A 43 -11.19 5.37 10.05
N TYR A 44 -10.89 6.65 10.18
CA TYR A 44 -11.37 7.68 9.27
C TYR A 44 -10.59 7.60 7.97
N ALA A 45 -11.32 7.53 6.86
CA ALA A 45 -10.75 7.50 5.52
C ALA A 45 -11.62 8.28 4.53
N THR A 46 -11.05 8.54 3.35
CA THR A 46 -11.73 9.19 2.22
C THR A 46 -11.48 8.42 0.94
N LYS A 47 -12.54 8.21 0.14
CA LYS A 47 -12.42 7.67 -1.22
C LYS A 47 -12.11 8.76 -2.25
N ALA A 48 -12.14 10.04 -1.84
CA ALA A 48 -11.92 11.15 -2.76
C ALA A 48 -10.47 11.17 -3.27
N LYS A 49 -9.51 10.86 -2.38
CA LYS A 49 -8.07 11.00 -2.64
C LYS A 49 -7.28 9.86 -2.01
N SER A 50 -6.11 9.61 -2.56
CA SER A 50 -5.04 8.82 -1.94
C SER A 50 -4.24 9.72 -0.99
N THR A 51 -3.71 9.13 0.07
CA THR A 51 -2.89 9.84 1.05
C THR A 51 -1.41 9.58 0.79
N VAL A 52 -0.56 10.59 0.98
CA VAL A 52 0.90 10.45 1.01
C VAL A 52 1.46 10.62 2.42
N LYS A 53 2.37 9.72 2.81
CA LYS A 53 3.26 9.84 3.99
C LYS A 53 4.71 9.88 3.53
N LEU A 54 5.51 10.70 4.20
CA LEU A 54 6.96 10.73 4.05
C LEU A 54 7.60 10.05 5.26
N THR A 55 8.48 9.10 4.98
CA THR A 55 9.34 8.48 5.99
C THR A 55 10.68 9.23 6.07
N PRO A 56 11.53 8.99 7.10
CA PRO A 56 12.82 9.66 7.22
C PRO A 56 13.68 9.59 5.95
N ASP A 57 13.56 8.53 5.15
CA ASP A 57 14.29 8.37 3.89
C ASP A 57 13.98 9.43 2.83
N ALA A 58 12.84 10.12 2.94
CA ALA A 58 12.44 11.19 2.03
C ALA A 58 13.17 12.52 2.28
N PHE A 59 13.90 12.64 3.39
CA PHE A 59 14.52 13.88 3.82
C PHE A 59 16.04 13.87 3.60
N ILE A 60 16.61 15.03 3.27
CA ILE A 60 18.05 15.22 3.07
C ILE A 60 18.81 14.84 4.35
N GLU A 61 18.24 15.14 5.51
CA GLU A 61 18.77 14.81 6.84
C GLU A 61 17.80 13.89 7.61
N PRO A 62 17.79 12.57 7.35
CA PRO A 62 16.79 11.64 7.92
C PRO A 62 16.70 11.65 9.44
N TYR A 63 17.82 11.89 10.12
CA TYR A 63 17.91 11.87 11.58
C TYR A 63 17.08 13.00 12.22
N GLN A 64 16.84 14.11 11.51
CA GLN A 64 16.00 15.21 12.00
C GLN A 64 14.51 14.85 12.01
N TYR A 65 14.12 13.77 11.34
CA TYR A 65 12.71 13.35 11.18
C TYR A 65 12.44 11.97 11.78
N THR A 66 13.47 11.25 12.22
CA THR A 66 13.34 9.93 12.84
C THR A 66 12.75 10.06 14.25
N GLY A 67 11.57 9.47 14.47
CA GLY A 67 10.89 9.50 15.77
C GLY A 67 10.30 10.87 16.16
N ILE A 68 10.35 11.85 15.26
CA ILE A 68 9.77 13.18 15.48
C ILE A 68 8.30 13.17 15.09
N LYS A 69 7.46 13.74 15.98
CA LYS A 69 6.04 13.95 15.70
C LYS A 69 5.87 15.19 14.84
N GLU A 70 5.17 15.02 13.72
CA GLU A 70 4.86 16.14 12.83
C GLU A 70 3.92 17.13 13.50
N THR A 71 4.20 18.42 13.28
CA THR A 71 3.40 19.55 13.76
C THR A 71 2.56 20.12 12.62
N GLN A 72 1.51 20.88 12.95
CA GLN A 72 0.68 21.58 11.96
C GLN A 72 1.52 22.44 11.00
N VAL A 73 2.49 23.19 11.53
CA VAL A 73 3.40 24.02 10.73
C VAL A 73 4.19 23.18 9.73
N THR A 74 4.74 22.06 10.18
CA THR A 74 5.55 21.17 9.34
C THR A 74 4.72 20.55 8.22
N VAL A 75 3.52 20.06 8.56
CA VAL A 75 2.58 19.46 7.60
C VAL A 75 2.11 20.49 6.57
N GLN A 76 1.83 21.71 7.01
CA GLN A 76 1.46 22.81 6.12
C GLN A 76 2.59 23.12 5.12
N GLN A 77 3.84 23.20 5.58
CA GLN A 77 4.99 23.42 4.71
C GLN A 77 5.16 22.32 3.65
N TYR A 78 4.96 21.05 4.01
CA TYR A 78 5.00 19.94 3.05
C TYR A 78 3.90 20.08 2.01
N LYS A 79 2.66 20.33 2.44
CA LYS A 79 1.50 20.47 1.55
C LYS A 79 1.70 21.62 0.56
N GLU A 80 2.06 22.80 1.05
CA GLU A 80 2.27 24.00 0.22
C GLU A 80 3.40 23.77 -0.79
N TYR A 81 4.52 23.20 -0.36
CA TYR A 81 5.66 22.94 -1.25
C TYR A 81 5.32 21.93 -2.34
N LEU A 82 4.66 20.82 -1.98
CA LEU A 82 4.31 19.76 -2.90
C LEU A 82 3.15 20.11 -3.83
N SER A 83 2.34 21.10 -3.47
CA SER A 83 1.25 21.65 -4.30
C SER A 83 1.68 22.86 -5.14
N GLY A 84 2.93 23.31 -5.01
CA GLY A 84 3.47 24.45 -5.76
C GLY A 84 3.15 25.84 -5.20
N GLU A 85 2.51 25.93 -4.03
CA GLU A 85 2.19 27.19 -3.33
C GLU A 85 3.40 27.81 -2.64
N ARG A 86 4.45 27.02 -2.41
CA ARG A 86 5.69 27.42 -1.76
C ARG A 86 6.89 26.99 -2.59
N SER A 87 7.88 27.87 -2.73
CA SER A 87 9.13 27.58 -3.47
C SER A 87 10.26 27.06 -2.57
N ILE A 88 10.21 27.28 -1.26
CA ILE A 88 11.25 26.86 -0.32
C ILE A 88 11.07 25.39 0.04
N ASN A 89 12.05 24.56 -0.31
CA ASN A 89 12.07 23.13 -0.02
C ASN A 89 12.19 22.87 1.51
N PRO A 90 11.24 22.15 2.12
CA PRO A 90 11.23 21.86 3.56
C PRO A 90 12.16 20.69 3.95
N GLY A 91 13.29 20.52 3.25
CA GLY A 91 14.28 19.47 3.53
C GLY A 91 14.06 18.14 2.80
N LEU A 92 13.21 18.11 1.76
CA LEU A 92 12.92 16.90 0.98
C LEU A 92 14.01 16.63 -0.07
N LYS A 93 14.34 15.34 -0.26
CA LYS A 93 15.18 14.88 -1.37
C LYS A 93 14.49 15.13 -2.70
N VAL A 94 15.28 15.47 -3.72
CA VAL A 94 14.80 15.60 -5.11
C VAL A 94 14.19 14.30 -5.61
N SER A 95 14.74 13.14 -5.21
CA SER A 95 14.18 11.82 -5.53
C SER A 95 12.76 11.68 -4.97
N ALA A 96 12.54 12.00 -3.69
CA ALA A 96 11.23 11.87 -3.06
C ALA A 96 10.18 12.76 -3.74
N ILE A 97 10.55 14.00 -4.10
CA ILE A 97 9.67 14.89 -4.87
C ILE A 97 9.31 14.27 -6.23
N LYS A 98 10.29 13.70 -6.92
CA LYS A 98 10.06 12.98 -8.19
C LYS A 98 9.13 11.79 -7.97
N SER A 99 9.37 10.97 -6.96
CA SER A 99 8.53 9.82 -6.60
C SER A 99 7.09 10.21 -6.29
N ILE A 100 6.83 11.32 -5.60
CA ILE A 100 5.47 11.81 -5.35
C ILE A 100 4.74 12.11 -6.66
N ARG A 101 5.41 12.75 -7.62
CA ARG A 101 4.85 13.12 -8.93
C ARG A 101 4.66 11.91 -9.83
N LEU A 102 5.65 11.03 -9.90
CA LEU A 102 5.61 9.78 -10.67
C LEU A 102 4.43 8.90 -10.28
N THR A 103 4.08 8.93 -9.00
CA THR A 103 3.06 8.05 -8.41
C THR A 103 1.70 8.73 -8.31
N PHE A 104 1.61 10.01 -8.66
CA PHE A 104 0.37 10.77 -8.63
C PHE A 104 -0.74 10.18 -9.54
N PRO A 105 -0.46 9.74 -10.78
CA PRO A 105 -1.47 9.11 -11.64
C PRO A 105 -2.06 7.79 -11.11
N LEU A 106 -1.42 7.15 -10.12
CA LEU A 106 -1.98 5.93 -9.51
C LEU A 106 -3.32 6.18 -8.82
N GLU A 107 -3.55 7.41 -8.34
CA GLU A 107 -4.82 7.75 -7.69
C GLU A 107 -6.00 7.60 -8.66
N ASP A 108 -5.88 8.14 -9.87
CA ASP A 108 -6.94 8.04 -10.87
C ASP A 108 -7.20 6.59 -11.26
N PHE A 109 -6.14 5.81 -11.50
CA PHE A 109 -6.24 4.38 -11.76
C PHE A 109 -6.92 3.61 -10.61
N TRP A 110 -6.62 3.96 -9.35
CA TRP A 110 -7.21 3.33 -8.18
C TRP A 110 -8.67 3.71 -7.96
N LYS A 111 -9.06 4.94 -8.30
CA LYS A 111 -10.44 5.44 -8.20
C LYS A 111 -11.35 4.93 -9.30
N THR A 112 -10.80 4.64 -10.48
CA THR A 112 -11.54 4.21 -11.66
C THR A 112 -11.38 2.70 -11.88
N LYS A 113 -10.50 2.31 -12.81
CA LYS A 113 -10.35 0.94 -13.30
C LYS A 113 -10.14 -0.08 -12.17
N SER A 114 -9.28 0.22 -11.20
CA SER A 114 -9.04 -0.73 -10.11
C SER A 114 -10.23 -0.88 -9.17
N GLN A 115 -11.02 0.18 -8.98
CA GLN A 115 -12.24 0.12 -8.18
C GLN A 115 -13.34 -0.65 -8.91
N ASP A 116 -13.42 -0.54 -10.23
CA ASP A 116 -14.39 -1.28 -11.05
C ASP A 116 -14.07 -2.78 -11.14
N GLU A 117 -12.80 -3.13 -11.37
CA GLU A 117 -12.37 -4.52 -11.51
C GLU A 117 -12.29 -5.26 -10.16
N ALA A 118 -11.95 -4.55 -9.08
CA ALA A 118 -11.73 -5.15 -7.77
C ALA A 118 -12.35 -4.29 -6.63
N PRO A 119 -13.68 -4.17 -6.58
CA PRO A 119 -14.37 -3.20 -5.72
C PRO A 119 -14.22 -3.45 -4.22
N TYR A 120 -13.87 -4.69 -3.83
CA TYR A 120 -13.79 -5.13 -2.43
C TYR A 120 -12.37 -5.34 -1.90
N VAL A 121 -11.33 -4.96 -2.66
CA VAL A 121 -9.99 -4.87 -2.08
C VAL A 121 -9.97 -3.78 -1.01
N ILE A 122 -9.24 -4.05 0.06
CA ILE A 122 -9.22 -3.23 1.27
C ILE A 122 -8.35 -2.00 1.03
N TRP A 123 -7.09 -2.24 0.68
CA TRP A 123 -6.07 -1.21 0.51
C TRP A 123 -5.35 -1.39 -0.82
N ARG A 124 -5.02 -0.27 -1.46
CA ARG A 124 -4.08 -0.19 -2.58
C ARG A 124 -3.00 0.77 -2.17
N TYR A 125 -1.75 0.35 -2.24
CA TYR A 125 -0.67 1.18 -1.76
C TYR A 125 0.61 0.91 -2.52
N MET A 126 1.50 1.88 -2.39
CA MET A 126 2.83 1.77 -2.92
C MET A 126 3.81 2.48 -1.99
N ALA A 127 5.04 1.99 -1.96
CA ALA A 127 6.10 2.71 -1.29
C ALA A 127 7.37 2.68 -2.12
N THR A 128 8.08 3.79 -2.13
CA THR A 128 9.37 3.93 -2.81
C THR A 128 10.54 3.69 -1.87
N GLU A 129 11.70 3.40 -2.45
CA GLU A 129 12.96 3.27 -1.70
C GLU A 129 13.35 4.59 -1.01
N ASP A 130 13.03 5.72 -1.65
CA ASP A 130 13.30 7.08 -1.16
C ASP A 130 12.25 7.60 -0.17
N GLY A 131 11.39 6.74 0.36
CA GLY A 131 10.60 7.05 1.55
C GLY A 131 9.23 7.65 1.32
N VAL A 132 8.68 7.60 0.10
CA VAL A 132 7.32 8.03 -0.20
C VAL A 132 6.38 6.84 -0.08
N VAL A 133 5.34 6.95 0.74
CA VAL A 133 4.28 5.95 0.88
C VAL A 133 2.97 6.56 0.43
N ARG A 134 2.28 5.93 -0.53
CA ARG A 134 0.96 6.35 -1.01
C ARG A 134 -0.07 5.26 -0.74
N VAL A 135 -1.22 5.61 -0.16
CA VAL A 135 -2.27 4.66 0.23
C VAL A 135 -3.64 5.14 -0.25
N TYR A 136 -4.44 4.22 -0.77
CA TYR A 136 -5.82 4.44 -1.16
C TYR A 136 -6.74 3.30 -0.64
N PRO A 137 -7.96 3.61 -0.12
CA PRO A 137 -8.50 4.95 0.15
C PRO A 137 -7.62 5.77 1.10
N GLY A 138 -7.68 7.10 0.98
CA GLY A 138 -6.85 8.00 1.77
C GLY A 138 -7.14 7.84 3.26
N VAL A 139 -6.12 7.48 4.04
CA VAL A 139 -6.21 7.22 5.48
C VAL A 139 -5.06 7.91 6.19
N ARG A 140 -5.23 8.27 7.47
CA ARG A 140 -4.08 8.70 8.28
C ARG A 140 -3.18 7.50 8.59
N LEU A 141 -1.88 7.61 8.36
CA LEU A 141 -0.89 6.62 8.80
C LEU A 141 -0.35 6.98 10.20
N THR A 142 0.22 6.00 10.91
CA THR A 142 0.91 6.25 12.19
C THR A 142 2.21 7.01 11.96
N ASP A 143 2.65 7.76 12.97
CA ASP A 143 3.85 8.60 12.85
C ASP A 143 5.10 7.73 12.62
N ASP A 144 5.14 6.55 13.25
CA ASP A 144 6.20 5.53 13.16
C ASP A 144 6.08 4.58 11.96
N TYR A 145 5.12 4.78 11.04
CA TYR A 145 4.97 3.88 9.91
C TYR A 145 6.20 3.94 8.99
N ASP A 146 6.81 2.78 8.75
CA ASP A 146 7.91 2.58 7.81
C ASP A 146 7.64 1.33 6.97
N GLN A 147 7.60 1.49 5.65
CA GLN A 147 7.45 0.40 4.68
C GLN A 147 8.57 -0.65 4.79
N LYS A 148 9.79 -0.24 5.15
CA LYS A 148 10.95 -1.12 5.26
C LYS A 148 10.89 -2.04 6.46
N LEU A 149 9.89 -1.88 7.34
CA LEU A 149 9.60 -2.80 8.44
C LEU A 149 8.42 -3.73 8.13
N ARG A 150 7.86 -3.66 6.91
CA ARG A 150 6.64 -4.38 6.55
C ARG A 150 6.96 -5.66 5.76
N PRO A 151 6.31 -6.80 6.07
CA PRO A 151 6.53 -8.05 5.35
C PRO A 151 6.32 -7.93 3.84
N TRP A 152 5.29 -7.20 3.40
CA TRP A 152 4.98 -7.02 1.98
C TRP A 152 6.12 -6.35 1.21
N TYR A 153 6.78 -5.36 1.79
CA TYR A 153 7.86 -4.64 1.13
C TYR A 153 9.08 -5.55 0.96
N HIS A 154 9.50 -6.24 2.03
CA HIS A 154 10.59 -7.21 1.94
C HIS A 154 10.31 -8.33 0.94
N ARG A 155 9.10 -8.88 0.95
CA ARG A 155 8.70 -9.98 0.05
C ARG A 155 8.69 -9.54 -1.42
N ALA A 156 8.28 -8.31 -1.71
CA ALA A 156 8.42 -7.74 -3.05
C ALA A 156 9.89 -7.63 -3.48
N LEU A 157 10.74 -7.05 -2.64
CA LEU A 157 12.14 -6.79 -3.00
C LEU A 157 12.95 -8.07 -3.18
N ALA A 158 12.65 -9.11 -2.39
CA ALA A 158 13.25 -10.44 -2.51
C ALA A 158 12.85 -11.16 -3.82
N ASN A 159 11.70 -10.81 -4.40
CA ASN A 159 11.11 -11.50 -5.56
C ASN A 159 10.93 -10.57 -6.76
N LYS A 160 12.05 -9.99 -7.23
CA LYS A 160 12.06 -9.06 -8.38
C LYS A 160 11.37 -9.66 -9.60
N GLY A 161 10.52 -8.85 -10.25
CA GLY A 161 9.81 -9.23 -11.47
C GLY A 161 8.61 -10.16 -11.29
N ARG A 162 8.34 -10.64 -10.07
CA ARG A 162 7.22 -11.55 -9.77
C ARG A 162 6.14 -10.85 -8.96
N ASN A 163 4.90 -11.32 -9.11
CA ASN A 163 3.84 -11.02 -8.16
C ASN A 163 3.94 -12.06 -7.04
N VAL A 164 3.94 -11.62 -5.78
CA VAL A 164 4.05 -12.47 -4.61
C VAL A 164 2.79 -12.34 -3.77
N LEU A 165 2.22 -13.48 -3.41
CA LEU A 165 1.18 -13.57 -2.40
C LEU A 165 1.83 -13.78 -1.03
N LEU A 166 1.40 -13.01 -0.04
CA LEU A 166 1.80 -13.19 1.34
C LEU A 166 0.74 -14.00 2.09
N ALA A 167 1.21 -14.89 2.97
CA ALA A 167 0.36 -15.51 3.97
C ALA A 167 -0.36 -14.45 4.83
N PRO A 168 -1.56 -14.77 5.37
CA PRO A 168 -2.35 -13.82 6.14
C PRO A 168 -1.55 -13.19 7.28
N TYR A 169 -1.67 -11.87 7.46
CA TYR A 169 -1.05 -11.15 8.57
C TYR A 169 -1.92 -9.98 9.02
N THR A 170 -1.66 -9.45 10.21
CA THR A 170 -2.43 -8.33 10.77
C THR A 170 -2.09 -7.00 10.08
N ASP A 171 -3.10 -6.38 9.50
CA ASP A 171 -3.04 -5.03 8.93
C ASP A 171 -2.83 -3.97 10.03
N ARG A 172 -1.91 -3.03 9.79
CA ARG A 172 -1.65 -1.89 10.69
C ARG A 172 -2.66 -0.77 10.55
N TRP A 173 -3.46 -0.78 9.49
CA TRP A 173 -4.50 0.21 9.25
C TRP A 173 -5.89 -0.25 9.72
N GLY A 174 -5.97 -1.37 10.46
CA GLY A 174 -7.15 -1.75 11.22
C GLY A 174 -8.20 -2.56 10.46
N ALA A 175 -7.87 -3.12 9.29
CA ALA A 175 -8.72 -4.04 8.56
C ALA A 175 -8.78 -5.46 9.16
N GLY A 176 -7.93 -5.75 10.16
CA GLY A 176 -7.79 -7.09 10.73
C GLY A 176 -6.77 -7.91 9.95
N THR A 177 -7.05 -9.18 9.71
CA THR A 177 -6.15 -10.05 8.96
C THR A 177 -6.36 -9.91 7.46
N VAL A 178 -5.26 -9.67 6.73
CA VAL A 178 -5.26 -9.44 5.28
C VAL A 178 -4.31 -10.40 4.57
N ILE A 179 -4.65 -10.73 3.32
CA ILE A 179 -3.75 -11.34 2.35
C ILE A 179 -3.28 -10.24 1.42
N THR A 180 -1.97 -10.14 1.19
CA THR A 180 -1.41 -9.10 0.32
C THR A 180 -0.83 -9.73 -0.95
N ILE A 181 -1.18 -9.15 -2.10
CA ILE A 181 -0.40 -9.32 -3.33
C ILE A 181 0.57 -8.17 -3.44
N THR A 182 1.86 -8.45 -3.65
CA THR A 182 2.89 -7.43 -3.76
C THR A 182 3.79 -7.65 -4.99
N ARG A 183 4.36 -6.56 -5.50
CA ARG A 183 5.30 -6.59 -6.63
C ARG A 183 6.34 -5.49 -6.48
N ALA A 184 7.62 -5.81 -6.65
CA ALA A 184 8.67 -4.79 -6.75
C ALA A 184 8.54 -4.00 -8.07
N ILE A 185 8.67 -2.68 -7.97
CA ILE A 185 8.84 -1.79 -9.11
C ILE A 185 10.33 -1.61 -9.33
N SER A 186 10.79 -1.85 -10.56
CA SER A 186 12.18 -1.68 -10.92
C SER A 186 12.34 -0.94 -12.25
N ILE A 187 13.32 -0.05 -12.33
CA ILE A 187 13.62 0.72 -13.55
C ILE A 187 14.84 0.15 -14.28
N GLY A 188 14.72 0.15 -15.61
CA GLY A 188 15.81 -0.15 -16.53
C GLY A 188 16.21 -1.63 -16.58
N LYS A 189 17.15 -1.93 -17.47
CA LYS A 189 17.64 -3.31 -17.69
C LYS A 189 18.35 -3.91 -16.48
N LYS A 190 18.85 -3.05 -15.57
CA LYS A 190 19.55 -3.45 -14.34
C LYS A 190 18.62 -3.83 -13.18
N GLN A 191 17.29 -3.71 -13.36
CA GLN A 191 16.30 -3.98 -12.31
C GLN A 191 16.64 -3.29 -10.97
N ILE A 192 17.01 -2.02 -11.06
CA ILE A 192 17.20 -1.18 -9.87
C ILE A 192 15.81 -1.01 -9.25
N ILE A 193 15.67 -1.39 -7.98
CA ILE A 193 14.40 -1.29 -7.26
C ILE A 193 14.15 0.20 -6.99
N GLU A 194 12.94 0.66 -7.31
CA GLU A 194 12.49 2.02 -6.96
C GLU A 194 11.42 1.98 -5.87
N GLY A 195 10.83 0.80 -5.63
CA GLY A 195 9.76 0.64 -4.66
C GLY A 195 9.03 -0.69 -4.80
N ALA A 196 7.86 -0.76 -4.17
CA ALA A 196 6.96 -1.89 -4.25
C ALA A 196 5.50 -1.43 -4.20
N LEU A 197 4.64 -2.19 -4.89
CA LEU A 197 3.19 -2.09 -4.85
C LEU A 197 2.63 -3.16 -3.91
N GLY A 198 1.53 -2.85 -3.24
CA GLY A 198 0.77 -3.81 -2.46
C GLY A 198 -0.73 -3.58 -2.59
N THR A 199 -1.47 -4.69 -2.61
CA THR A 199 -2.94 -4.70 -2.58
C THR A 199 -3.41 -5.69 -1.54
N ASP A 200 -4.26 -5.24 -0.63
CA ASP A 200 -4.77 -6.06 0.47
C ASP A 200 -6.17 -6.57 0.18
N PHE A 201 -6.37 -7.86 0.46
CA PHE A 201 -7.62 -8.58 0.34
C PHE A 201 -8.04 -9.05 1.73
N SER A 202 -9.35 -9.02 2.00
CA SER A 202 -9.87 -9.83 3.09
C SER A 202 -9.73 -11.30 2.70
N ILE A 203 -9.55 -12.17 3.70
CA ILE A 203 -9.46 -13.62 3.45
C ILE A 203 -10.71 -14.12 2.73
N TYR A 204 -11.89 -13.64 3.12
CA TYR A 204 -13.17 -13.97 2.48
C TYR A 204 -13.22 -13.54 1.01
N TYR A 205 -12.80 -12.32 0.69
CA TYR A 205 -12.82 -11.83 -0.69
C TYR A 205 -11.79 -12.56 -1.55
N PHE A 206 -10.60 -12.85 -1.00
CA PHE A 206 -9.61 -13.67 -1.69
C PHE A 206 -10.14 -15.08 -1.96
N HIS A 207 -10.80 -15.72 -0.99
CA HIS A 207 -11.43 -17.03 -1.16
C HIS A 207 -12.49 -17.00 -2.26
N GLN A 208 -13.38 -16.00 -2.25
CA GLN A 208 -14.38 -15.84 -3.30
C GLN A 208 -13.71 -15.70 -4.67
N LYS A 209 -12.66 -14.88 -4.79
CA LYS A 209 -11.92 -14.73 -6.05
C LYS A 209 -11.21 -16.00 -6.50
N LEU A 210 -10.68 -16.78 -5.57
CA LEU A 210 -10.10 -18.09 -5.86
C LEU A 210 -11.16 -19.04 -6.45
N GLN A 211 -12.38 -19.04 -5.90
CA GLN A 211 -13.49 -19.86 -6.39
C GLN A 211 -14.04 -19.36 -7.74
N ASP A 212 -14.11 -18.04 -7.95
CA ASP A 212 -14.49 -17.45 -9.24
C ASP A 212 -13.51 -17.88 -10.35
N LEU A 213 -12.21 -17.86 -10.05
CA LEU A 213 -11.15 -18.20 -11.02
C LEU A 213 -10.98 -19.71 -11.20
N TYR A 214 -11.19 -20.49 -10.15
CA TYR A 214 -11.05 -21.95 -10.14
C TYR A 214 -12.34 -22.58 -9.59
N PRO A 215 -13.37 -22.79 -10.42
CA PRO A 215 -14.67 -23.30 -9.98
C PRO A 215 -14.62 -24.66 -9.27
N ILE A 216 -13.58 -25.47 -9.50
CA ILE A 216 -13.33 -26.71 -8.75
C ILE A 216 -13.22 -26.46 -7.24
N CYS A 217 -12.71 -25.30 -6.83
CA CYS A 217 -12.58 -24.89 -5.43
C CYS A 217 -13.90 -24.44 -4.80
N ALA A 218 -14.97 -24.30 -5.60
CA ALA A 218 -16.32 -24.13 -5.06
C ALA A 218 -16.93 -25.47 -4.60
N ASN A 219 -16.47 -26.60 -5.15
CA ASN A 219 -16.94 -27.93 -4.75
C ASN A 219 -16.17 -28.46 -3.53
N LYS A 220 -16.62 -28.05 -2.34
CA LYS A 220 -16.04 -28.43 -1.04
C LYS A 220 -16.21 -29.90 -0.66
N ILE A 221 -17.08 -30.65 -1.35
CA ILE A 221 -17.34 -32.06 -1.03
C ILE A 221 -16.22 -32.94 -1.60
N ASN A 222 -15.80 -32.63 -2.82
CA ASN A 222 -14.85 -33.47 -3.56
C ASN A 222 -13.43 -32.93 -3.53
N TYR A 223 -13.24 -31.63 -3.25
CA TYR A 223 -11.94 -30.97 -3.34
C TYR A 223 -11.65 -30.09 -2.13
N THR A 224 -10.40 -30.15 -1.67
CA THR A 224 -9.80 -29.22 -0.73
C THR A 224 -8.78 -28.37 -1.49
N CYS A 225 -9.09 -27.10 -1.70
CA CYS A 225 -8.17 -26.17 -2.33
C CYS A 225 -7.38 -25.39 -1.30
N ILE A 226 -6.06 -25.38 -1.45
CA ILE A 226 -5.14 -24.60 -0.63
C ILE A 226 -4.26 -23.75 -1.55
N VAL A 227 -3.83 -22.59 -1.05
CA VAL A 227 -2.83 -21.74 -1.72
C VAL A 227 -1.65 -21.60 -0.79
N ILE A 228 -0.46 -21.82 -1.33
CA ILE A 228 0.81 -21.79 -0.62
C ILE A 228 1.71 -20.78 -1.31
N ASP A 229 2.45 -19.99 -0.55
CA ASP A 229 3.48 -19.11 -1.11
C ASP A 229 4.76 -19.88 -1.44
N ASP A 230 5.71 -19.19 -2.09
CA ASP A 230 7.01 -19.77 -2.49
C ASP A 230 7.90 -20.20 -1.31
N SER A 231 7.50 -19.88 -0.07
CA SER A 231 8.21 -20.18 1.16
C SER A 231 7.50 -21.25 1.99
N GLY A 232 6.44 -21.88 1.44
CA GLY A 232 5.72 -22.98 2.08
C GLY A 232 4.64 -22.55 3.08
N PHE A 233 4.32 -21.25 3.18
CA PHE A 233 3.28 -20.77 4.07
C PHE A 233 1.91 -20.77 3.41
N LEU A 234 0.88 -21.15 4.18
CA LEU A 234 -0.51 -21.13 3.74
C LEU A 234 -1.00 -19.69 3.53
N VAL A 235 -1.29 -19.37 2.28
CA VAL A 235 -1.98 -18.13 1.87
C VAL A 235 -3.49 -18.29 2.03
N MET A 236 -4.02 -19.45 1.66
CA MET A 236 -5.45 -19.77 1.79
C MET A 236 -5.62 -21.24 2.16
N HIS A 237 -6.49 -21.49 3.14
CA HIS A 237 -6.89 -22.82 3.59
C HIS A 237 -8.37 -22.78 4.02
N PRO A 238 -9.19 -23.83 3.76
CA PRO A 238 -10.61 -23.84 4.13
C PRO A 238 -10.89 -23.51 5.61
N TYR A 239 -10.02 -23.98 6.50
CA TYR A 239 -10.05 -23.66 7.94
C TYR A 239 -10.12 -22.15 8.23
N PHE A 240 -9.45 -21.30 7.44
CA PHE A 240 -9.45 -19.84 7.65
C PHE A 240 -10.83 -19.20 7.47
N ILE A 241 -11.75 -19.90 6.80
CA ILE A 241 -13.13 -19.46 6.53
C ILE A 241 -14.14 -20.19 7.42
N GLU A 242 -13.86 -21.45 7.77
CA GLU A 242 -14.83 -22.38 8.38
C GLU A 242 -14.89 -22.31 9.91
N THR A 243 -13.84 -21.84 10.59
CA THR A 243 -13.89 -21.62 12.04
C THR A 243 -14.72 -20.40 12.40
N LYS A 244 -15.97 -20.65 12.77
CA LYS A 244 -16.81 -19.71 13.55
C LYS A 244 -16.56 -19.79 15.07
N SER A 245 -15.62 -20.62 15.54
CA SER A 245 -15.38 -20.82 16.98
C SER A 245 -14.24 -19.95 17.53
N SER A 246 -14.63 -18.92 18.29
CA SER A 246 -13.94 -18.43 19.49
C SER A 246 -12.53 -17.82 19.40
N THR A 247 -11.88 -17.82 18.23
CA THR A 247 -10.69 -17.00 17.98
C THR A 247 -11.09 -15.82 17.14
N THR A 248 -10.81 -14.62 17.62
CA THR A 248 -11.00 -13.40 16.85
C THR A 248 -10.30 -13.54 15.50
N PRO A 249 -10.86 -13.02 14.39
CA PRO A 249 -10.22 -13.03 13.06
C PRO A 249 -8.81 -12.41 13.00
N THR A 250 -8.33 -11.85 14.11
CA THR A 250 -7.00 -11.28 14.31
C THR A 250 -5.90 -12.32 14.48
N ASP A 251 -6.23 -13.58 14.73
CA ASP A 251 -5.27 -14.59 15.19
C ASP A 251 -5.18 -15.77 14.22
N ILE A 252 -5.13 -15.53 12.91
CA ILE A 252 -4.75 -16.57 11.96
C ILE A 252 -3.23 -16.61 11.93
N PRO A 253 -2.57 -17.59 12.58
CA PRO A 253 -1.12 -17.68 12.56
C PRO A 253 -0.64 -17.93 11.13
N GLN A 254 0.57 -17.45 10.82
CA GLN A 254 1.26 -17.87 9.61
C GLN A 254 1.62 -19.34 9.77
N VAL A 255 0.86 -20.22 9.10
CA VAL A 255 1.05 -21.67 9.17
C VAL A 255 1.89 -22.13 7.99
N HIS A 256 3.03 -22.75 8.27
CA HIS A 256 3.81 -23.46 7.26
C HIS A 256 3.20 -24.85 7.00
N ILE A 257 3.20 -25.31 5.74
CA ILE A 257 2.54 -26.57 5.34
C ILE A 257 3.01 -27.79 6.16
N THR A 258 4.27 -27.81 6.59
CA THR A 258 4.83 -28.90 7.41
C THR A 258 4.15 -29.08 8.77
N HIS A 259 3.41 -28.07 9.26
CA HIS A 259 2.66 -28.18 10.52
C HIS A 259 1.24 -28.75 10.33
N MET A 260 0.80 -28.97 9.09
CA MET A 260 -0.53 -29.52 8.77
C MET A 260 -0.54 -31.06 8.70
N GLU A 261 0.62 -31.71 8.72
CA GLU A 261 0.75 -33.18 8.64
C GLU A 261 0.64 -33.88 10.02
N LYS A 262 -0.36 -33.53 10.83
CA LYS A 262 -0.70 -34.30 12.05
C LYS A 262 -2.15 -34.77 12.05
#